data_AF-A0A0G1FWP4-F1
#
_entry.id   AF-A0A0G1FWP4-F1
#
_cell.length_a   1.000
_cell.length_b   1.000
_cell.length_c   1.000
_cell.angle_alpha   90.00
_cell.angle_beta   90.00
_cell.angle_gamma   90.00
#
_symmetry.space_group_name_H-M   'P 1'
#
loop_
_entity.id
_entity.type
_entity.pdbx_description
1 polymer ?
#
loop_
_entity_poly.entity_id
_entity_poly.type
_entity_poly.pdbx_seq_one_letter_code
_entity_poly.pdbx_strand_id
1 'polypeptide(L)'
;MLILFRLSKGTGRKIRFEDIAVSAFKAFPQDFQLKGYPEYPDSGDIIHKPLYSELKKGGYVLSGNKYFSLTKKGLEKGEALDQSVLGSKEFKSDAVKFTPAQQTEIENILSSTAYKLFSENKSDDILDIDFYNYLGVTVRTGKYDFLGRLNSVEDAINAVGVRKPDLGKNLLRLHKFILDKFKSNVDYFEDKKGGR
;
A
#
# COMPACT_ATOMS: atom_id res chain seq x y z
N MET A 1 0.35 -1.21 12.85
CA MET A 1 -0.42 -0.14 12.17
C MET A 1 -0.98 0.88 13.16
N LEU A 2 -1.87 0.47 14.07
CA LEU A 2 -2.48 1.34 15.08
C LEU A 2 -1.48 2.24 15.85
N ILE A 3 -0.42 1.62 16.39
CA ILE A 3 0.63 2.36 17.12
C ILE A 3 1.30 3.42 16.25
N LEU A 4 1.61 3.08 15.00
CA LEU A 4 2.23 4.01 14.06
C LEU A 4 1.30 5.19 13.74
N PHE A 5 -0.01 4.96 13.62
CA PHE A 5 -1.02 6.01 13.42
C PHE A 5 -1.14 6.96 14.61
N ARG A 6 -1.23 6.40 15.83
CA ARG A 6 -1.25 7.19 17.07
C ARG A 6 0.03 8.00 17.24
N LEU A 7 1.18 7.36 17.05
CA LEU A 7 2.48 8.02 17.08
C LEU A 7 2.62 9.04 15.96
N SER A 8 1.98 8.87 14.81
CA SER A 8 2.02 9.88 13.75
C SER A 8 1.02 11.02 13.95
N LYS A 9 0.14 10.93 14.96
CA LYS A 9 -0.99 11.85 15.20
C LYS A 9 -1.89 11.98 13.97
N GLY A 10 -2.10 10.87 13.24
CA GLY A 10 -2.90 10.86 12.01
C GLY A 10 -2.25 11.61 10.84
N THR A 11 -0.92 11.80 10.85
CA THR A 11 -0.19 12.46 9.75
C THR A 11 0.83 11.54 9.10
N GLY A 12 1.38 11.95 7.95
CA GLY A 12 2.50 11.27 7.27
C GLY A 12 3.88 11.51 7.91
N ARG A 13 3.95 11.97 9.17
CA ARG A 13 5.24 12.27 9.82
C ARG A 13 6.08 11.01 10.00
N LYS A 14 7.41 11.19 9.97
CA LYS A 14 8.39 10.11 10.18
C LYS A 14 8.50 9.76 11.67
N ILE A 15 8.43 8.48 12.00
CA ILE A 15 8.53 7.90 13.34
C ILE A 15 9.70 6.91 13.37
N ARG A 16 10.51 6.91 14.44
CA ARG A 16 11.62 5.95 14.57
C ARG A 16 11.11 4.55 14.87
N PHE A 17 11.84 3.55 14.41
CA PHE A 17 11.59 2.15 14.72
C PHE A 17 11.51 1.90 16.23
N GLU A 18 12.45 2.45 16.99
CA GLU A 18 12.53 2.26 18.44
C GLU A 18 11.30 2.85 19.15
N ASP A 19 10.80 4.00 18.70
CA ASP A 19 9.59 4.62 19.24
C ASP A 19 8.35 3.75 18.98
N ILE A 20 8.26 3.15 17.80
CA ILE A 20 7.18 2.21 17.44
C ILE A 20 7.25 0.99 18.34
N ALA A 21 8.44 0.42 18.53
CA ALA A 21 8.61 -0.80 19.31
C ALA A 21 8.30 -0.59 20.80
N VAL A 22 8.84 0.47 21.40
CA VAL A 22 8.55 0.82 22.79
C VAL A 22 7.06 1.12 22.98
N SER A 23 6.44 1.81 22.03
CA SER A 23 5.02 2.16 22.14
C SER A 23 4.10 0.97 21.92
N ALA A 24 4.47 0.01 21.06
CA ALA A 24 3.74 -1.24 20.89
C ALA A 24 3.78 -2.09 22.16
N PHE A 25 4.96 -2.25 22.76
CA PHE A 25 5.12 -2.93 24.05
C PHE A 25 4.34 -2.25 25.17
N LYS A 26 4.39 -0.92 25.29
CA LYS A 26 3.62 -0.20 26.31
C LYS A 26 2.10 -0.36 26.17
N ALA A 27 1.61 -0.42 24.94
CA ALA A 27 0.18 -0.55 24.67
C ALA A 27 -0.32 -2.01 24.80
N PHE A 28 0.51 -2.98 24.42
CA PHE A 28 0.16 -4.39 24.33
C PHE A 28 1.30 -5.26 24.88
N PRO A 29 1.62 -5.18 26.19
CA PRO A 29 2.82 -5.80 26.73
C PRO A 29 2.80 -7.33 26.61
N GLN A 30 1.64 -7.97 26.71
CA GLN A 30 1.54 -9.43 26.58
C GLN A 30 1.92 -9.94 25.18
N ASP A 31 1.67 -9.14 24.15
CA ASP A 31 1.91 -9.52 22.76
C ASP A 31 3.32 -9.15 22.29
N PHE A 32 3.91 -8.08 22.84
CA PHE A 32 5.19 -7.51 22.38
C PHE A 32 6.29 -7.56 23.44
N GLN A 33 6.17 -8.40 24.46
CA GLN A 33 7.24 -8.66 25.42
C GLN A 33 8.26 -9.67 24.90
N LEU A 34 9.51 -9.54 25.35
CA LEU A 34 10.56 -10.51 25.08
C LEU A 34 10.30 -11.81 25.86
N LYS A 35 10.36 -12.95 25.16
CA LYS A 35 10.11 -14.25 25.79
C LYS A 35 11.12 -14.54 26.90
N GLY A 36 10.61 -14.77 28.11
CA GLY A 36 11.43 -14.99 29.31
C GLY A 36 11.87 -13.70 30.02
N TYR A 37 11.58 -12.52 29.44
CA TYR A 37 11.89 -11.22 30.01
C TYR A 37 10.72 -10.24 29.78
N PRO A 38 9.61 -10.39 30.52
CA PRO A 38 8.37 -9.64 30.31
C PRO A 38 8.50 -8.11 30.47
N GLU A 39 9.56 -7.64 31.14
CA GLU A 39 9.87 -6.23 31.35
C GLU A 39 10.49 -5.53 30.12
N TYR A 40 10.94 -6.29 29.11
CA TYR A 40 11.59 -5.74 27.93
C TYR A 40 10.75 -5.94 26.65
N PRO A 41 10.77 -4.96 25.72
CA PRO A 41 10.09 -5.09 24.44
C PRO A 41 10.79 -6.10 23.51
N ASP A 42 10.02 -6.98 22.88
CA ASP A 42 10.49 -7.78 21.74
C ASP A 42 10.51 -6.93 20.47
N SER A 43 11.63 -6.24 20.26
CA SER A 43 11.88 -5.48 19.03
C SER A 43 12.33 -6.35 17.84
N GLY A 44 12.32 -7.68 18.00
CA GLY A 44 12.73 -8.64 16.99
C GLY A 44 11.71 -8.78 15.88
N ASP A 45 11.54 -10.01 15.41
CA ASP A 45 10.76 -10.32 14.21
C ASP A 45 9.30 -9.89 14.29
N ILE A 46 8.71 -9.86 15.49
CA ILE A 46 7.29 -9.54 15.70
C ILE A 46 6.93 -8.09 15.32
N ILE A 47 7.88 -7.15 15.40
CA ILE A 47 7.69 -5.76 14.95
C ILE A 47 8.42 -5.51 13.64
N HIS A 48 9.62 -6.06 13.49
CA HIS A 48 10.44 -5.85 12.32
C HIS A 48 9.77 -6.41 11.05
N LYS A 49 9.30 -7.67 11.05
CA LYS A 49 8.72 -8.29 9.85
C LYS A 49 7.47 -7.57 9.35
N PRO A 50 6.48 -7.22 10.20
CA PRO A 50 5.30 -6.49 9.72
C PRO A 50 5.66 -5.13 9.12
N LEU A 51 6.59 -4.37 9.73
CA LEU A 51 6.97 -3.04 9.25
C LEU A 51 7.74 -3.07 7.93
N TYR A 52 8.73 -3.96 7.80
CA TYR A 52 9.62 -4.01 6.63
C TYR A 52 9.08 -4.87 5.49
N SER A 53 8.14 -5.78 5.76
CA SER A 53 7.58 -6.69 4.76
C SER A 53 6.10 -6.43 4.51
N GLU A 54 5.22 -6.84 5.44
CA GLU A 54 3.77 -6.89 5.18
C GLU A 54 3.16 -5.51 4.93
N LEU A 55 3.44 -4.55 5.82
CA LEU A 55 2.88 -3.21 5.74
C LEU A 55 3.49 -2.42 4.57
N LYS A 56 4.77 -2.67 4.26
CA LYS A 56 5.46 -2.04 3.14
C LYS A 56 4.96 -2.60 1.81
N LYS A 57 4.92 -3.92 1.66
CA LYS A 57 4.38 -4.64 0.49
C LYS A 57 2.90 -4.28 0.26
N GLY A 58 2.13 -4.07 1.34
CA GLY A 58 0.73 -3.63 1.25
C GLY A 58 0.54 -2.15 0.88
N GLY A 59 1.62 -1.37 0.75
CA GLY A 59 1.58 0.05 0.39
C GLY A 59 1.12 0.97 1.53
N TYR A 60 1.14 0.50 2.79
CA TYR A 60 0.64 1.27 3.93
C TYR A 60 1.72 2.16 4.59
N VAL A 61 2.99 1.79 4.46
CA VAL A 61 4.12 2.50 5.08
C VAL A 61 5.23 2.73 4.07
N LEU A 62 5.93 3.85 4.23
CA LEU A 62 7.24 4.10 3.64
C LEU A 62 8.29 3.90 4.74
N SER A 63 9.48 3.41 4.38
CA SER A 63 10.57 3.12 5.32
C SER A 63 11.89 3.71 4.82
N GLY A 64 12.71 4.29 5.70
CA GLY A 64 14.09 4.67 5.39
C GLY A 64 14.89 5.08 6.63
N ASN A 65 16.16 4.65 6.73
CA ASN A 65 17.05 4.95 7.87
C ASN A 65 16.45 4.66 9.26
N LYS A 66 15.73 3.53 9.41
CA LYS A 66 14.96 3.18 10.63
C LYS A 66 13.82 4.15 10.98
N TYR A 67 13.36 4.94 10.03
CA TYR A 67 12.12 5.72 10.14
C TYR A 67 11.02 5.13 9.28
N PHE A 68 9.79 5.33 9.73
CA PHE A 68 8.57 4.94 9.05
C PHE A 68 7.60 6.10 8.98
N SER A 69 6.89 6.22 7.87
CA SER A 69 5.79 7.17 7.70
C SER A 69 4.60 6.46 7.05
N LEU A 70 3.39 6.84 7.44
CA LEU A 70 2.18 6.31 6.82
C LEU A 70 1.96 6.94 5.45
N THR A 71 1.56 6.11 4.49
CA THR A 71 0.96 6.59 3.23
C THR A 71 -0.49 7.01 3.49
N LYS A 72 -1.18 7.60 2.50
CA LYS A 72 -2.63 7.87 2.59
C LYS A 72 -3.42 6.60 2.96
N LYS A 73 -3.12 5.48 2.28
CA LYS A 73 -3.69 4.16 2.57
C LYS A 73 -3.40 3.69 3.99
N GLY A 74 -2.19 3.95 4.49
CA GLY A 74 -1.80 3.66 5.87
C GLY A 74 -2.56 4.48 6.91
N LEU A 75 -2.79 5.77 6.63
CA LEU A 75 -3.57 6.65 7.50
C LEU A 75 -5.01 6.16 7.63
N GLU A 76 -5.66 5.87 6.50
CA GLU A 76 -7.03 5.34 6.49
C GLU A 76 -7.16 4.03 7.27
N LYS A 77 -6.23 3.09 7.07
CA LYS A 77 -6.20 1.82 7.82
C LYS A 77 -5.94 2.04 9.31
N GLY A 78 -5.06 2.99 9.66
CA GLY A 78 -4.76 3.35 11.03
C GLY A 78 -5.97 3.95 11.75
N GLU A 79 -6.67 4.86 11.10
CA GLU A 79 -7.90 5.50 11.59
C GLU A 79 -9.01 4.47 11.82
N ALA A 80 -9.25 3.59 10.85
CA ALA A 80 -10.25 2.53 10.98
C ALA A 80 -9.96 1.60 12.18
N LEU A 81 -8.69 1.24 12.39
CA LEU A 81 -8.27 0.45 13.55
C LEU A 81 -8.45 1.21 14.86
N ASP A 82 -8.10 2.50 14.91
CA ASP A 82 -8.22 3.32 16.11
C ASP A 82 -9.69 3.48 16.54
N GLN A 83 -10.58 3.71 15.58
CA GLN A 83 -12.03 3.73 15.80
C GLN A 83 -12.58 2.37 16.27
N SER A 84 -12.06 1.26 15.74
CA SER A 84 -12.48 -0.08 16.17
C SER A 84 -12.08 -0.40 17.61
N VAL A 85 -10.91 0.08 18.07
CA VAL A 85 -10.40 -0.14 19.42
C VAL A 85 -11.07 0.77 20.46
N LEU A 86 -11.51 1.97 20.06
CA LEU A 86 -12.22 2.91 20.94
C LEU A 86 -13.72 2.58 21.12
N GLY A 87 -14.23 1.54 20.45
CA GLY A 87 -15.57 1.00 20.67
C GLY A 87 -16.69 1.93 20.20
N SER A 88 -16.96 1.97 18.89
CA SER A 88 -18.30 2.25 18.32
C SER A 88 -18.26 2.38 16.80
N LYS A 89 -18.36 1.24 16.11
CA LYS A 89 -19.21 1.04 14.93
C LYS A 89 -18.99 -0.36 14.39
N GLU A 90 -20.05 -1.17 14.42
CA GLU A 90 -20.22 -2.21 13.41
C GLU A 90 -20.04 -1.54 12.04
N PHE A 91 -19.22 -2.15 11.18
CA PHE A 91 -19.09 -1.77 9.79
C PHE A 91 -20.46 -1.93 9.12
N LYS A 92 -21.29 -0.88 9.19
CA LYS A 92 -22.44 -0.77 8.31
C LYS A 92 -21.88 -0.60 6.91
N SER A 93 -22.11 -1.62 6.09
CA SER A 93 -21.89 -1.65 4.66
C SER A 93 -22.85 -0.70 3.96
N ASP A 94 -22.85 0.57 4.33
CA ASP A 94 -23.46 1.61 3.52
C ASP A 94 -22.52 1.85 2.34
N ALA A 95 -23.05 1.72 1.12
CA ALA A 95 -22.34 1.83 -0.16
C ALA A 95 -21.11 2.75 -0.05
N VAL A 96 -19.96 2.11 0.20
CA VAL A 96 -18.70 2.75 0.60
C VAL A 96 -18.47 3.87 -0.42
N LYS A 97 -18.08 5.10 -0.08
CA LYS A 97 -17.56 6.08 -1.07
C LYS A 97 -16.13 5.70 -1.45
N PHE A 98 -15.58 6.14 -2.59
CA PHE A 98 -14.16 5.85 -2.83
C PHE A 98 -13.35 6.45 -1.70
N THR A 99 -12.38 5.70 -1.18
CA THR A 99 -11.39 6.32 -0.30
C THR A 99 -10.66 7.42 -1.09
N PRO A 100 -10.21 8.51 -0.44
CA PRO A 100 -9.39 9.51 -1.11
C PRO A 100 -8.18 8.91 -1.83
N ALA A 101 -7.55 7.88 -1.25
CA ALA A 101 -6.47 7.14 -1.90
C ALA A 101 -6.93 6.46 -3.20
N GLN A 102 -8.02 5.69 -3.17
CA GLN A 102 -8.57 5.05 -4.37
C GLN A 102 -8.96 6.08 -5.44
N GLN A 103 -9.59 7.20 -5.03
CA GLN A 103 -10.00 8.24 -5.96
C GLN A 103 -8.79 8.85 -6.69
N THR A 104 -7.73 9.18 -5.95
CA THR A 104 -6.47 9.67 -6.55
C THR A 104 -5.87 8.64 -7.51
N GLU A 105 -5.84 7.36 -7.15
CA GLU A 105 -5.32 6.31 -8.04
C GLU A 105 -6.15 6.18 -9.33
N ILE A 106 -7.49 6.23 -9.22
CA ILE A 106 -8.37 6.16 -10.39
C ILE A 106 -8.12 7.35 -11.32
N GLU A 107 -7.99 8.56 -10.78
CA GLU A 107 -7.69 9.76 -11.56
C GLU A 107 -6.32 9.68 -12.24
N ASN A 108 -5.31 9.15 -11.54
CA ASN A 108 -3.99 8.90 -12.12
C ASN A 108 -4.07 7.89 -13.27
N ILE A 109 -4.80 6.79 -13.10
CA ILE A 109 -4.99 5.79 -14.15
C ILE A 109 -5.67 6.41 -15.37
N LEU A 110 -6.79 7.11 -15.18
CA LEU A 110 -7.58 7.69 -16.27
C LEU A 110 -6.84 8.81 -17.02
N SER A 111 -5.94 9.53 -16.34
CA SER A 111 -5.12 10.59 -16.94
C SER A 111 -3.84 10.06 -17.60
N SER A 112 -3.45 8.82 -17.33
CA SER A 112 -2.21 8.21 -17.85
C SER A 112 -2.21 8.04 -19.37
N THR A 113 -1.02 8.14 -19.98
CA THR A 113 -0.81 7.86 -21.40
C THR A 113 -1.21 6.44 -21.77
N ALA A 114 -0.90 5.47 -20.90
CA ALA A 114 -1.25 4.07 -21.10
C ALA A 114 -2.77 3.87 -21.25
N TYR A 115 -3.59 4.54 -20.42
CA TYR A 115 -5.05 4.48 -20.55
C TYR A 115 -5.55 5.11 -21.85
N LYS A 116 -4.97 6.25 -22.26
CA LYS A 116 -5.32 6.92 -23.53
C LYS A 116 -5.02 6.03 -24.74
N LEU A 117 -3.79 5.54 -24.84
CA LEU A 117 -3.35 4.67 -25.94
C LEU A 117 -4.20 3.39 -26.02
N PHE A 118 -4.48 2.78 -24.87
CA PHE A 118 -5.33 1.59 -24.82
C PHE A 118 -6.78 1.87 -25.26
N SER A 119 -7.34 3.01 -24.83
CA SER A 119 -8.71 3.40 -25.21
C SER A 119 -8.82 3.77 -26.70
N GLU A 120 -7.72 4.20 -27.33
CA GLU A 120 -7.62 4.49 -28.76
C GLU A 120 -7.26 3.26 -29.62
N ASN A 121 -7.21 2.06 -29.04
CA ASN A 121 -6.73 0.82 -29.69
C ASN A 121 -5.29 0.90 -30.22
N LYS A 122 -4.46 1.77 -29.62
CA LYS A 122 -3.02 1.91 -29.89
C LYS A 122 -2.18 1.26 -28.78
N SER A 123 -2.65 0.14 -28.25
CA SER A 123 -2.03 -0.54 -27.10
C SER A 123 -0.60 -1.01 -27.39
N ASP A 124 -0.27 -1.24 -28.65
CA ASP A 124 1.08 -1.60 -29.10
C ASP A 124 2.09 -0.46 -28.91
N ASP A 125 1.63 0.79 -28.94
CA ASP A 125 2.46 1.98 -28.75
C ASP A 125 2.79 2.26 -27.27
N ILE A 126 2.21 1.51 -26.32
CA ILE A 126 2.49 1.67 -24.89
C ILE A 126 3.95 1.24 -24.62
N LEU A 127 4.76 2.15 -24.09
CA LEU A 127 6.18 1.93 -23.80
C LEU A 127 6.43 1.66 -22.31
N ASP A 128 7.66 1.26 -21.96
CA ASP A 128 8.08 1.07 -20.56
C ASP A 128 7.82 2.31 -19.70
N ILE A 129 8.08 3.51 -20.25
CA ILE A 129 7.85 4.77 -19.52
C ILE A 129 6.37 4.96 -19.17
N ASP A 130 5.45 4.54 -20.05
CA ASP A 130 4.02 4.61 -19.80
C ASP A 130 3.60 3.61 -18.72
N PHE A 131 4.22 2.44 -18.67
CA PHE A 131 4.03 1.46 -17.60
C PHE A 131 4.46 1.99 -16.24
N TYR A 132 5.67 2.55 -16.14
CA TYR A 132 6.15 3.14 -14.89
C TYR A 132 5.28 4.32 -14.44
N ASN A 133 4.89 5.19 -15.37
CA ASN A 133 3.98 6.30 -15.10
C ASN A 133 2.59 5.82 -14.65
N TYR A 134 2.06 4.77 -15.27
CA TYR A 134 0.78 4.15 -14.91
C TYR A 134 0.76 3.67 -13.45
N LEU A 135 1.86 3.06 -12.98
CA LEU A 135 2.00 2.63 -11.59
C LEU A 135 2.38 3.78 -10.62
N GLY A 136 2.78 4.94 -11.16
CA GLY A 136 3.34 6.04 -10.39
C GLY A 136 4.70 5.69 -9.77
N VAL A 137 5.52 4.91 -10.48
CA VAL A 137 6.87 4.50 -10.08
C VAL A 137 7.92 4.91 -11.10
N THR A 138 9.19 4.64 -10.81
CA THR A 138 10.30 4.83 -11.73
C THR A 138 11.10 3.54 -11.85
N VAL A 139 11.98 3.44 -12.85
CA VAL A 139 12.94 2.34 -12.98
C VAL A 139 13.86 2.15 -11.76
N ARG A 140 13.99 3.18 -10.90
CA ARG A 140 14.80 3.15 -9.68
C ARG A 140 14.02 2.78 -8.43
N THR A 141 12.70 2.61 -8.55
CA THR A 141 11.85 2.28 -7.40
C THR A 141 12.24 0.93 -6.84
N GLY A 142 12.47 0.86 -5.53
CA GLY A 142 12.84 -0.38 -4.85
C GLY A 142 11.70 -1.40 -4.88
N LYS A 143 12.06 -2.69 -4.78
CA LYS A 143 11.12 -3.82 -4.92
C LYS A 143 9.83 -3.69 -4.14
N TYR A 144 9.91 -3.44 -2.84
CA TYR A 144 8.70 -3.39 -2.01
C TYR A 144 7.83 -2.17 -2.28
N ASP A 145 8.43 -1.06 -2.70
CA ASP A 145 7.67 0.13 -3.07
C ASP A 145 6.95 -0.11 -4.41
N PHE A 146 7.61 -0.75 -5.36
CA PHE A 146 7.00 -1.18 -6.63
C PHE A 146 5.79 -2.08 -6.38
N LEU A 147 5.94 -3.14 -5.58
CA LEU A 147 4.85 -4.06 -5.24
C LEU A 147 3.72 -3.36 -4.49
N GLY A 148 4.05 -2.43 -3.58
CA GLY A 148 3.05 -1.62 -2.88
C GLY A 148 2.23 -0.73 -3.81
N ARG A 149 2.85 -0.19 -4.86
CA ARG A 149 2.18 0.61 -5.89
C ARG A 149 1.30 -0.26 -6.77
N LEU A 150 1.79 -1.42 -7.20
CA LEU A 150 1.00 -2.41 -7.94
C LEU A 150 -0.29 -2.79 -7.20
N ASN A 151 -0.17 -3.16 -5.92
CA ASN A 151 -1.33 -3.50 -5.08
C ASN A 151 -2.31 -2.32 -4.93
N SER A 152 -1.79 -1.09 -4.85
CA SER A 152 -2.64 0.11 -4.71
C SER A 152 -3.48 0.37 -5.97
N VAL A 153 -2.89 0.15 -7.15
CA VAL A 153 -3.59 0.23 -8.43
C VAL A 153 -4.65 -0.86 -8.54
N GLU A 154 -4.32 -2.10 -8.19
CA GLU A 154 -5.26 -3.23 -8.22
C GLU A 154 -6.45 -3.00 -7.28
N ASP A 155 -6.20 -2.56 -6.04
CA ASP A 155 -7.23 -2.20 -5.06
C ASP A 155 -8.18 -1.11 -5.59
N ALA A 156 -7.64 -0.11 -6.28
CA ALA A 156 -8.43 0.97 -6.87
C ALA A 156 -9.32 0.46 -8.01
N ILE A 157 -8.80 -0.40 -8.89
CA ILE A 157 -9.56 -1.00 -10.00
C ILE A 157 -10.68 -1.89 -9.48
N ASN A 158 -10.39 -2.73 -8.49
CA ASN A 158 -11.39 -3.59 -7.85
C ASN A 158 -12.52 -2.76 -7.21
N ALA A 159 -12.17 -1.66 -6.53
CA ALA A 159 -13.15 -0.74 -5.97
C ALA A 159 -14.04 -0.11 -7.05
N VAL A 160 -13.51 0.21 -8.22
CA VAL A 160 -14.30 0.70 -9.37
C VAL A 160 -15.22 -0.38 -9.90
N GLY A 161 -14.75 -1.62 -10.05
CA GLY A 161 -15.55 -2.75 -10.57
C GLY A 161 -16.84 -3.00 -9.81
N VAL A 162 -16.81 -2.81 -8.49
CA VAL A 162 -17.99 -2.94 -7.62
C VAL A 162 -19.04 -1.84 -7.87
N ARG A 163 -18.62 -0.64 -8.31
CA ARG A 163 -19.48 0.56 -8.37
C ARG A 163 -19.87 0.98 -9.78
N LYS A 164 -18.95 0.85 -10.72
CA LYS A 164 -19.08 1.21 -12.13
C LYS A 164 -18.62 0.01 -12.96
N PRO A 165 -19.47 -1.01 -13.16
CA PRO A 165 -19.07 -2.27 -13.76
C PRO A 165 -18.41 -2.12 -15.13
N ASP A 166 -18.91 -1.24 -15.99
CA ASP A 166 -18.37 -1.06 -17.34
C ASP A 166 -16.98 -0.41 -17.32
N LEU A 167 -16.80 0.64 -16.51
CA LEU A 167 -15.49 1.27 -16.33
C LEU A 167 -14.50 0.30 -15.66
N GLY A 168 -14.96 -0.43 -14.64
CA GLY A 168 -14.13 -1.40 -13.93
C GLY A 168 -13.68 -2.55 -14.83
N LYS A 169 -14.56 -3.05 -15.71
CA LYS A 169 -14.18 -4.04 -16.73
C LYS A 169 -13.11 -3.50 -17.68
N ASN A 170 -13.25 -2.25 -18.14
CA ASN A 170 -12.26 -1.64 -19.03
C ASN A 170 -10.90 -1.44 -18.32
N LEU A 171 -10.92 -0.93 -17.09
CA LEU A 171 -9.71 -0.75 -16.29
C LEU A 171 -9.03 -2.09 -15.96
N LEU A 172 -9.81 -3.12 -15.65
CA LEU A 172 -9.29 -4.47 -15.43
C LEU A 172 -8.64 -5.04 -16.70
N ARG A 173 -9.24 -4.79 -17.87
CA ARG A 173 -8.69 -5.20 -19.17
C ARG A 173 -7.37 -4.49 -19.47
N LEU A 174 -7.31 -3.17 -19.23
CA LEU A 174 -6.07 -2.41 -19.32
C LEU A 174 -5.00 -2.97 -18.38
N HIS A 175 -5.36 -3.21 -17.13
CA HIS A 175 -4.43 -3.69 -16.10
C HIS A 175 -3.81 -5.03 -16.50
N LYS A 176 -4.64 -5.99 -16.92
CA LYS A 176 -4.17 -7.28 -17.43
C LYS A 176 -3.25 -7.11 -18.64
N PHE A 177 -3.66 -6.30 -19.61
CA PHE A 177 -2.83 -6.02 -20.79
C PHE A 177 -1.45 -5.45 -20.41
N ILE A 178 -1.40 -4.47 -19.51
CA ILE A 178 -0.15 -3.88 -19.06
C ILE A 178 0.73 -4.92 -18.36
N LEU A 179 0.17 -5.70 -17.44
CA LEU A 179 0.94 -6.72 -16.71
C LEU A 179 1.46 -7.82 -17.64
N ASP A 180 0.68 -8.22 -18.64
CA ASP A 180 1.09 -9.21 -19.64
C ASP A 180 2.19 -8.64 -20.56
N LYS A 181 2.01 -7.40 -21.06
CA LYS A 181 2.99 -6.74 -21.94
C LYS A 181 4.34 -6.51 -21.26
N PHE A 182 4.32 -6.13 -19.97
CA PHE A 182 5.53 -5.84 -19.18
C PHE A 182 5.85 -6.94 -18.17
N LYS A 183 5.46 -8.18 -18.47
CA LYS A 183 5.60 -9.32 -17.56
C LYS A 183 7.04 -9.49 -17.05
N SER A 184 8.05 -9.31 -17.90
CA SER A 184 9.46 -9.36 -17.50
C SER A 184 9.80 -8.37 -16.38
N ASN A 185 9.22 -7.17 -16.42
CA ASN A 185 9.48 -6.12 -15.44
C ASN A 185 8.77 -6.46 -14.12
N VAL A 186 7.56 -6.98 -14.18
CA VAL A 186 6.80 -7.43 -13.00
C VAL A 186 7.51 -8.60 -12.33
N ASP A 187 7.87 -9.64 -13.10
CA ASP A 187 8.55 -10.84 -12.61
C ASP A 187 9.88 -10.47 -11.93
N TYR A 188 10.64 -9.52 -12.48
CA TYR A 188 11.86 -9.01 -11.85
C TYR A 188 11.62 -8.51 -10.41
N PHE A 189 10.53 -7.79 -10.16
CA PHE A 189 10.20 -7.31 -8.83
C PHE A 189 9.53 -8.36 -7.95
N GLU A 190 8.86 -9.37 -8.50
CA GLU A 190 8.29 -10.47 -7.72
C GLU A 190 9.37 -11.45 -7.23
N ASP A 191 10.39 -11.72 -8.04
CA ASP A 191 11.40 -12.75 -7.76
C ASP A 191 12.33 -12.42 -6.59
N LYS A 192 12.66 -13.42 -5.75
CA LYS A 192 13.49 -13.24 -4.53
C LYS A 192 14.90 -12.68 -4.80
N LYS A 193 15.36 -12.66 -6.04
CA LYS A 193 16.71 -12.20 -6.44
C LYS A 193 16.74 -10.84 -7.15
N GLY A 194 15.59 -10.31 -7.58
CA GLY A 194 15.50 -9.08 -8.35
C GLY A 194 14.99 -7.92 -7.50
N GLY A 195 15.85 -6.94 -7.26
CA GLY A 195 15.54 -5.78 -6.43
C GLY A 195 16.66 -5.52 -5.44
N ARG A 196 17.56 -4.59 -5.80
CA ARG A 196 18.45 -3.95 -4.83
C ARG A 196 17.66 -3.28 -3.72
#